data_AF-A0A7X5R6J1-F1
#
_entry.id   AF-A0A7X5R6J1-F1
#
_cell.length_a   1.000
_cell.length_b   1.000
_cell.length_c   1.000
_cell.angle_alpha   90.00
_cell.angle_beta   90.00
_cell.angle_gamma   90.00
#
_symmetry.space_group_name_H-M   'P 1'
#
loop_
_entity.id
_entity.type
_entity.pdbx_description
1 polymer ?
#
loop_
_entity_poly.entity_id
_entity_poly.type
_entity_poly.pdbx_seq_one_letter_code
_entity_poly.pdbx_strand_id
1 'polypeptide(L)'
;MQHTLTFTKDKIKYVSKPFDFEAMCIINDAHNDDGKKGPLNICRDAVDYLFEGTDATNDIIGSLDINTRAKMCITLWGFYVDALSSKNE
;
A
#
# COMPACT_ATOMS: atom_id res chain seq x y z
N MET A 1 13.72 4.22 -7.86
CA MET A 1 12.73 5.27 -8.23
C MET A 1 11.79 5.43 -7.05
N GLN A 2 11.25 6.63 -6.80
CA GLN A 2 10.33 6.85 -5.69
C GLN A 2 8.91 6.39 -6.11
N HIS A 3 8.38 5.38 -5.41
CA HIS A 3 7.09 4.78 -5.73
C HIS A 3 5.94 5.48 -4.99
N THR A 4 4.78 5.61 -5.62
CA THR A 4 3.54 6.14 -5.01
C THR A 4 2.35 5.28 -5.43
N LEU A 5 1.37 5.11 -4.55
CA LEU A 5 0.07 4.51 -4.90
C LEU A 5 -0.86 5.56 -5.49
N THR A 6 -1.70 5.12 -6.43
CA THR A 6 -2.76 5.96 -6.98
C THR A 6 -4.04 5.16 -7.19
N PHE A 7 -5.18 5.81 -6.97
CA PHE A 7 -6.48 5.28 -7.36
C PHE A 7 -7.38 6.43 -7.82
N THR A 8 -8.46 6.10 -8.53
CA THR A 8 -9.46 7.08 -8.97
C THR A 8 -10.81 6.71 -8.38
N LYS A 9 -11.48 7.68 -7.77
CA LYS A 9 -12.87 7.57 -7.29
C LYS A 9 -13.63 8.83 -7.69
N ASP A 10 -14.82 8.68 -8.25
CA ASP A 10 -15.68 9.80 -8.67
C ASP A 10 -14.96 10.84 -9.55
N LYS A 11 -14.11 10.34 -10.46
CA LYS A 11 -13.23 11.14 -11.37
C LYS A 11 -12.13 11.95 -10.67
N ILE A 12 -11.97 11.80 -9.36
CA ILE A 12 -10.87 12.39 -8.59
C ILE A 12 -9.76 11.34 -8.49
N LYS A 13 -8.55 11.73 -8.89
CA LYS A 13 -7.34 10.91 -8.73
C LYS A 13 -6.71 11.22 -7.39
N TYR A 14 -6.56 10.20 -6.56
CA TYR A 14 -5.86 10.27 -5.29
C TYR A 14 -4.45 9.71 -5.46
N VAL A 15 -3.49 10.37 -4.82
CA VAL A 15 -2.07 10.01 -4.85
C VAL A 15 -1.58 9.94 -3.42
N SER A 16 -0.92 8.83 -3.07
CA SER A 16 -0.39 8.62 -1.73
C SER A 16 0.88 9.44 -1.50
N LYS A 17 1.31 9.54 -0.24
CA LYS A 17 2.70 9.90 0.04
C LYS A 17 3.65 8.84 -0.55
N PRO A 18 4.92 9.18 -0.79
CA PRO A 18 5.90 8.22 -1.29
C PRO A 18 6.05 6.98 -0.41
N PHE A 19 6.30 5.83 -1.04
CA PHE A 19 6.77 4.64 -0.35
C PHE A 19 8.11 4.94 0.34
N ASP A 20 8.18 4.65 1.62
CA ASP A 20 9.31 4.93 2.50
C ASP A 20 9.67 3.70 3.35
N PHE A 21 10.65 3.86 4.23
CA PHE A 21 11.11 2.78 5.10
C PHE A 21 10.04 2.32 6.10
N GLU A 22 9.18 3.23 6.57
CA GLU A 22 8.10 2.88 7.49
C GLU A 22 7.05 1.99 6.80
N ALA A 23 6.63 2.34 5.58
CA ALA A 23 5.74 1.49 4.79
C ALA A 23 6.36 0.10 4.54
N MET A 24 7.67 0.04 4.30
CA MET A 24 8.40 -1.23 4.19
C MET A 24 8.35 -2.05 5.48
N CYS A 25 8.57 -1.42 6.65
CA CYS A 25 8.49 -2.07 7.95
C CYS A 25 7.09 -2.61 8.25
N ILE A 26 6.04 -1.83 8.00
CA ILE A 26 4.64 -2.26 8.20
C ILE A 26 4.34 -3.52 7.38
N ILE A 27 4.75 -3.56 6.11
CA ILE A 27 4.56 -4.71 5.23
C ILE A 27 5.38 -5.89 5.71
N ASN A 28 6.64 -5.67 6.10
CA ASN A 28 7.53 -6.73 6.58
C ASN A 28 6.99 -7.39 7.85
N ASP A 29 6.53 -6.60 8.81
CA ASP A 29 5.97 -7.11 10.06
C ASP A 29 4.72 -7.92 9.79
N ALA A 30 3.83 -7.44 8.92
CA ALA A 30 2.65 -8.18 8.49
C ALA A 30 2.98 -9.44 7.69
N HIS A 31 4.04 -9.45 6.90
CA HIS A 31 4.50 -10.64 6.15
C HIS A 31 5.03 -11.74 7.09
N ASN A 32 5.63 -11.36 8.22
CA ASN A 32 6.14 -12.28 9.24
C ASN A 32 5.09 -12.64 10.31
N ASP A 33 3.86 -12.12 10.21
CA ASP A 33 2.74 -12.46 11.08
C ASP A 33 2.00 -13.70 10.57
N ASP A 34 1.91 -14.74 11.40
CA ASP A 34 1.22 -15.98 11.05
C ASP A 34 -0.30 -15.84 10.86
N GLY A 35 -0.91 -14.79 11.42
CA GLY A 35 -2.32 -14.46 11.23
C GLY A 35 -2.63 -13.70 9.94
N LYS A 36 -1.63 -13.06 9.32
CA LYS A 36 -1.82 -12.25 8.11
C LYS A 36 -1.31 -13.00 6.87
N LYS A 37 -2.23 -13.63 6.15
CA LYS A 37 -1.91 -14.35 4.90
C LYS A 37 -2.44 -13.64 3.67
N GLY A 38 -1.63 -13.63 2.62
CA GLY A 38 -1.94 -13.07 1.31
C GLY A 38 -1.68 -11.56 1.20
N PRO A 39 -1.33 -11.05 0.00
CA PRO A 39 -0.96 -9.63 -0.19
C PRO A 39 -2.02 -8.63 0.26
N LEU A 40 -3.30 -9.01 0.21
CA LEU A 40 -4.40 -8.15 0.63
C LEU A 40 -4.39 -7.83 2.12
N ASN A 41 -4.08 -8.82 2.95
CA ASN A 41 -4.01 -8.63 4.40
C ASN A 41 -2.65 -8.05 4.81
N ILE A 42 -1.58 -8.47 4.12
CA ILE A 42 -0.21 -8.03 4.40
C ILE A 42 -0.04 -6.53 4.12
N CYS A 43 -0.62 -6.03 3.02
CA CYS A 43 -0.41 -4.63 2.60
C CYS A 43 -1.48 -3.67 3.11
N ARG A 44 -2.51 -4.15 3.83
CA ARG A 44 -3.69 -3.33 4.17
C ARG A 44 -3.31 -2.09 4.98
N ASP A 45 -2.58 -2.30 6.06
CA ASP A 45 -2.22 -1.22 7.00
C ASP A 45 -1.24 -0.24 6.34
N ALA A 46 -0.37 -0.75 5.46
CA ALA A 46 0.57 0.08 4.71
C ALA A 46 -0.14 0.93 3.62
N VAL A 47 -1.23 0.45 3.03
CA VAL A 47 -2.08 1.29 2.15
C VAL A 47 -2.65 2.46 2.95
N ASP A 48 -3.23 2.19 4.12
CA ASP A 48 -3.83 3.24 4.95
C ASP A 48 -2.75 4.24 5.39
N TYR A 49 -1.59 3.76 5.85
CA TYR A 49 -0.41 4.58 6.18
C TYR A 49 0.00 5.52 5.03
N LEU A 50 0.09 5.02 3.80
CA LEU A 50 0.53 5.84 2.66
C LEU A 50 -0.44 6.97 2.30
N PHE A 51 -1.71 6.87 2.70
CA PHE A 51 -2.70 7.93 2.50
C PHE A 51 -2.95 8.79 3.74
N GLU A 52 -2.30 8.51 4.87
CA GLU A 52 -2.35 9.38 6.05
C GLU A 52 -1.91 10.81 5.71
N GLY A 53 -2.74 11.79 6.10
CA GLY A 53 -2.50 13.21 5.83
C GLY A 53 -2.76 13.63 4.38
N THR A 54 -3.29 12.75 3.53
CA THR A 54 -3.77 13.09 2.18
C THR A 54 -5.28 13.35 2.17
N ASP A 55 -5.80 13.83 1.03
CA ASP A 55 -7.24 14.00 0.83
C ASP A 55 -8.03 12.68 0.80
N ALA A 56 -7.35 11.54 0.68
CA ALA A 56 -7.98 10.21 0.76
C ALA A 56 -8.09 9.75 2.21
N THR A 57 -9.22 10.05 2.86
CA THR A 57 -9.50 9.54 4.21
C THR A 57 -9.69 8.02 4.24
N ASN A 58 -9.58 7.41 5.42
CA ASN A 58 -9.86 5.98 5.61
C ASN A 58 -11.28 5.58 5.19
N ASP A 59 -12.27 6.49 5.31
CA ASP A 59 -13.64 6.24 4.82
C ASP A 59 -13.71 6.18 3.29
N ILE A 60 -12.94 7.04 2.60
CA ILE A 60 -12.83 7.01 1.13
C ILE A 60 -12.21 5.68 0.70
N ILE A 61 -11.11 5.26 1.34
CA ILE A 61 -10.41 4.01 1.04
C ILE A 61 -11.29 2.80 1.37
N GLY A 62 -11.95 2.81 2.52
CA GLY A 62 -12.83 1.73 2.97
C GLY A 62 -14.05 1.53 2.08
N SER A 63 -14.53 2.61 1.45
CA SER A 63 -15.64 2.59 0.50
C SER A 63 -15.24 2.29 -0.95
N LEU A 64 -13.98 1.97 -1.21
CA LEU A 64 -13.54 1.46 -2.51
C LEU A 64 -14.01 0.02 -2.72
N ASP A 65 -14.31 -0.33 -3.97
CA ASP A 65 -14.60 -1.70 -4.33
C ASP A 65 -13.39 -2.62 -4.04
N ILE A 66 -13.67 -3.90 -3.87
CA ILE A 66 -12.64 -4.88 -3.49
C ILE A 66 -11.54 -4.99 -4.55
N ASN A 67 -11.82 -4.79 -5.84
CA ASN A 67 -10.81 -4.89 -6.88
C ASN A 67 -9.84 -3.70 -6.81
N THR A 68 -10.33 -2.49 -6.55
CA THR A 68 -9.46 -1.31 -6.38
C THR A 68 -8.57 -1.45 -5.15
N ARG A 69 -9.12 -1.88 -4.01
CA ARG A 69 -8.32 -2.16 -2.80
C ARG A 69 -7.29 -3.25 -3.04
N ALA A 70 -7.68 -4.31 -3.75
CA ALA A 70 -6.78 -5.40 -4.09
C ALA A 70 -5.63 -4.96 -4.99
N LYS A 71 -5.92 -4.16 -6.02
CA LYS A 71 -4.89 -3.60 -6.91
C LYS A 71 -3.89 -2.75 -6.12
N MET A 72 -4.36 -1.88 -5.23
CA MET A 72 -3.46 -1.09 -4.39
C MET A 72 -2.54 -1.96 -3.53
N CYS A 73 -3.08 -3.00 -2.89
CA CYS A 73 -2.28 -3.93 -2.09
C CYS A 73 -1.25 -4.69 -2.94
N ILE A 74 -1.64 -5.18 -4.12
CA ILE A 74 -0.73 -5.92 -5.02
C ILE A 74 0.37 -4.99 -5.55
N THR A 75 0.04 -3.75 -5.93
CA THR A 75 1.02 -2.75 -6.34
C THR A 75 1.99 -2.44 -5.21
N LEU A 76 1.48 -2.26 -3.99
CA LEU A 76 2.31 -1.96 -2.83
C LEU A 76 3.24 -3.14 -2.45
N TRP A 77 2.76 -4.37 -2.59
CA TRP A 77 3.59 -5.57 -2.46
C TRP A 77 4.75 -5.56 -3.47
N GLY A 78 4.49 -5.14 -4.71
CA GLY A 78 5.54 -4.95 -5.71
C GLY A 78 6.62 -3.97 -5.25
N PHE A 79 6.24 -2.83 -4.69
CA PHE A 79 7.21 -1.85 -4.16
C PHE A 79 8.07 -2.42 -3.03
N TYR A 80 7.47 -3.23 -2.15
CA TYR A 80 8.19 -3.92 -1.09
C TYR A 80 9.19 -4.94 -1.65
N VAL A 81 8.79 -5.76 -2.63
CA VAL A 81 9.68 -6.72 -3.30
C VAL A 81 10.84 -5.98 -3.98
N ASP A 82 10.55 -4.91 -4.73
CA ASP A 82 11.57 -4.09 -5.40
C ASP A 82 12.58 -3.49 -4.38
N ALA A 83 12.08 -3.01 -3.24
CA ALA A 83 12.90 -2.47 -2.15
C ALA A 83 13.80 -3.53 -1.48
N LEU A 84 13.34 -4.79 -1.39
CA LEU A 84 14.15 -5.90 -0.89
C LEU A 84 15.20 -6.35 -1.91
N SER A 85 14.86 -6.41 -3.20
CA SER A 85 15.76 -6.87 -4.25
C SER A 85 16.83 -5.85 -4.62
N SER A 86 16.57 -4.55 -4.40
CA SER A 86 17.49 -3.46 -4.75
C SER A 86 18.72 -3.35 -3.83
N LYS A 87 18.81 -4.13 -2.74
CA LYS A 87 20.02 -4.20 -1.88
C LYS A 87 21.07 -5.23 -2.35
N ASN A 88 20.83 -5.94 -3.45
CA ASN A 88 21.71 -7.00 -3.95
C ASN A 88 22.51 -6.63 -5.23
N GLU A 89 22.62 -5.35 -5.59
CA GLU A 89 23.50 -4.85 -6.67
C GLU A 89 24.65 -4.00 -6.14
#